data_AF-A0A3N8MP71-F1
#
_entry.id   AF-A0A3N8MP71-F1
#
_cell.length_a   1.000
_cell.length_b   1.000
_cell.length_c   1.000
_cell.angle_alpha   90.00
_cell.angle_beta   90.00
_cell.angle_gamma   90.00
#
_symmetry.space_group_name_H-M   'P 1'
#
loop_
_entity.id
_entity.type
_entity.pdbx_description
1 polymer ?
#
loop_
_entity_poly.entity_id
_entity_poly.type
_entity_poly.pdbx_seq_one_letter_code
_entity_poly.pdbx_strand_id
1 'polypeptide(L)'
;MQMIYNSPNYCVVEFPPQVGHHAMNSGGYEIVDKNAQREIFIDGELAARFREHVKQLIDEEPSLDEVDEFLGQFDSLMTQPVVLH
;
A
#
# COMPACT_ATOMS: atom_id res chain seq x y z
N MET A 1 -0.08 -6.71 -10.56
CA MET A 1 -0.86 -5.64 -9.93
C MET A 1 -2.16 -6.25 -9.45
N GLN A 2 -2.35 -6.34 -8.15
CA GLN A 2 -3.51 -6.91 -7.50
C GLN A 2 -4.02 -5.87 -6.50
N MET A 3 -5.22 -5.35 -6.70
CA MET A 3 -5.84 -4.48 -5.70
C MET A 3 -6.25 -5.34 -4.51
N ILE A 4 -5.61 -5.12 -3.35
CA ILE A 4 -5.86 -5.90 -2.13
C ILE A 4 -6.81 -5.17 -1.18
N TYR A 5 -6.93 -3.84 -1.31
CA TYR A 5 -7.83 -3.02 -0.53
C TYR A 5 -8.32 -1.82 -1.34
N ASN A 6 -9.60 -1.46 -1.17
CA ASN A 6 -10.21 -0.33 -1.86
C ASN A 6 -11.37 0.23 -1.04
N SER A 7 -11.16 1.39 -0.43
CA SER A 7 -12.17 2.16 0.30
C SER A 7 -12.49 3.47 -0.43
N PRO A 8 -13.49 4.25 0.04
CA PRO A 8 -13.75 5.58 -0.50
C PRO A 8 -12.56 6.55 -0.33
N ASN A 9 -11.76 6.36 0.73
CA ASN A 9 -10.66 7.25 1.10
C ASN A 9 -9.31 6.78 0.53
N TYR A 10 -9.03 5.49 0.61
CA TYR A 10 -7.73 4.92 0.25
C TYR A 10 -7.85 3.71 -0.69
N CYS A 11 -6.78 3.42 -1.41
CA CYS A 11 -6.65 2.23 -2.23
C CYS A 11 -5.25 1.64 -2.05
N VAL A 12 -5.15 0.32 -1.90
CA VAL A 12 -3.87 -0.39 -1.80
C VAL A 12 -3.75 -1.41 -2.93
N VAL A 13 -2.68 -1.27 -3.70
CA VAL A 13 -2.35 -2.16 -4.81
C VAL A 13 -1.06 -2.91 -4.49
N GLU A 14 -1.13 -4.23 -4.49
CA GLU A 14 0.03 -5.11 -4.39
C GLU A 14 0.64 -5.35 -5.77
N PHE A 15 1.95 -5.20 -5.84
CA PHE A 15 2.78 -5.56 -6.98
C PHE A 15 3.50 -6.86 -6.61
N PRO A 16 3.07 -8.02 -7.16
CA PRO A 16 3.70 -9.28 -6.84
C PRO A 16 5.18 -9.27 -7.26
N PRO A 17 6.03 -10.01 -6.54
CA PRO A 17 7.45 -10.09 -6.87
C PRO A 17 7.64 -10.59 -8.31
N GLN A 18 8.36 -9.82 -9.11
CA GLN A 18 8.64 -10.16 -10.50
C GLN A 18 10.02 -10.80 -10.60
N VAL A 19 10.03 -12.13 -10.80
CA VAL A 19 11.27 -12.90 -10.98
C VAL A 19 12.02 -12.38 -12.20
N GLY A 20 13.22 -11.82 -11.98
CA GLY A 20 14.07 -11.23 -13.03
C GLY A 20 14.29 -9.72 -12.93
N HIS A 21 13.52 -9.00 -12.11
CA HIS A 21 13.80 -7.60 -11.78
C HIS A 21 14.41 -7.51 -10.38
N HIS A 22 15.72 -7.23 -10.30
CA HIS A 22 16.45 -7.15 -9.03
C HIS A 22 15.82 -6.18 -8.01
N ALA A 23 15.19 -5.10 -8.46
CA ALA A 23 14.49 -4.14 -7.61
C ALA A 23 13.09 -4.59 -7.14
N MET A 24 12.44 -5.50 -7.87
CA MET A 24 11.09 -6.00 -7.55
C MET A 24 11.08 -7.48 -7.14
N ASN A 25 12.22 -7.99 -6.69
CA ASN A 25 12.36 -9.39 -6.27
C ASN A 25 11.50 -9.71 -5.04
N SER A 26 11.22 -8.69 -4.21
CA SER A 26 10.36 -8.78 -3.03
C SER A 26 8.92 -8.29 -3.27
N GLY A 27 8.62 -7.78 -4.48
CA GLY A 27 7.37 -7.08 -4.77
C GLY A 27 7.34 -5.66 -4.22
N GLY A 28 6.18 -5.02 -4.32
CA GLY A 28 5.95 -3.67 -3.80
C GLY A 28 4.48 -3.44 -3.49
N TYR A 29 4.18 -2.36 -2.79
CA TYR A 29 2.83 -1.93 -2.46
C TYR A 29 2.67 -0.45 -2.79
N GLU A 30 1.53 -0.09 -3.36
CA GLU A 30 1.19 1.28 -3.63
C GLU A 30 -0.03 1.65 -2.82
N ILE A 31 0.09 2.72 -2.04
CA ILE A 31 -1.01 3.28 -1.27
C ILE A 31 -1.40 4.59 -1.92
N VAL A 32 -2.66 4.71 -2.29
CA VAL A 32 -3.23 5.88 -2.94
C VAL A 32 -4.26 6.50 -2.01
N ASP A 33 -4.02 7.76 -1.62
CA ASP A 33 -5.01 8.63 -0.99
C ASP A 33 -5.85 9.32 -2.07
N LYS A 34 -7.14 9.01 -2.09
CA LYS A 34 -8.11 9.58 -3.03
C LYS A 34 -8.57 10.99 -2.62
N ASN A 35 -8.51 11.31 -1.32
CA ASN A 35 -8.88 12.63 -0.81
C ASN A 35 -7.82 13.67 -1.16
N ALA A 36 -6.56 13.40 -0.82
CA ALA A 36 -5.48 14.33 -1.13
C ALA A 36 -4.90 14.17 -2.55
N GLN A 37 -5.31 13.12 -3.29
CA GLN A 37 -4.73 12.75 -4.59
C GLN A 37 -3.21 12.60 -4.49
N ARG A 38 -2.76 11.88 -3.45
CA ARG A 38 -1.35 11.56 -3.22
C ARG A 38 -1.16 10.06 -3.14
N GLU A 39 0.04 9.62 -3.46
CA GLU A 39 0.39 8.22 -3.40
C GLU A 39 1.80 8.02 -2.85
N ILE A 40 2.04 6.80 -2.38
CA ILE A 40 3.36 6.33 -2.00
C ILE A 40 3.56 4.93 -2.56
N PHE A 41 4.70 4.75 -3.22
CA PHE A 41 5.16 3.44 -3.62
C PHE A 41 6.14 2.93 -2.56
N ILE A 42 5.88 1.72 -2.09
CA ILE A 42 6.64 1.04 -1.05
C ILE A 42 7.29 -0.18 -1.69
N ASP A 43 8.62 -0.21 -1.72
CA ASP A 43 9.42 -1.34 -2.22
C ASP A 43 10.51 -1.79 -1.24
N GLY A 44 11.21 -2.86 -1.61
CA GLY A 44 12.37 -3.37 -0.87
C GLY A 44 12.07 -3.77 0.58
N GLU A 45 12.90 -3.31 1.52
CA GLU A 45 12.74 -3.63 2.96
C GLU A 45 11.45 -3.05 3.55
N LEU A 46 11.00 -1.89 3.04
CA LEU A 46 9.76 -1.27 3.50
C LEU A 46 8.54 -2.07 3.04
N ALA A 47 8.58 -2.65 1.83
CA ALA A 47 7.53 -3.56 1.36
C ALA A 47 7.45 -4.85 2.18
N ALA A 48 8.61 -5.39 2.59
CA ALA A 48 8.64 -6.55 3.47
C ALA A 48 7.99 -6.25 4.84
N ARG A 49 8.26 -5.07 5.43
CA ARG A 49 7.60 -4.63 6.67
C ARG A 49 6.11 -4.38 6.48
N PHE A 50 5.73 -3.73 5.38
CA PHE A 50 4.33 -3.48 5.06
C PHE A 50 3.54 -4.77 4.92
N ARG A 51 4.10 -5.78 4.24
CA ARG A 51 3.51 -7.12 4.13
C ARG A 51 3.26 -7.77 5.49
N GLU A 52 4.23 -7.69 6.40
CA GLU A 52 4.06 -8.24 7.76
C GLU A 52 2.95 -7.51 8.52
N HIS A 53 2.89 -6.17 8.44
CA HIS A 53 1.79 -5.39 9.02
C HIS A 53 0.44 -5.73 8.41
N VAL A 54 0.33 -5.80 7.07
CA VAL A 54 -0.92 -6.19 6.40
C VAL A 54 -1.35 -7.59 6.78
N LYS A 55 -0.40 -8.53 6.94
CA LYS A 55 -0.70 -9.89 7.35
C LYS A 55 -1.21 -9.96 8.80
N GLN A 56 -0.62 -9.17 9.70
CA GLN A 56 -1.15 -9.01 11.07
C GLN A 56 -2.55 -8.40 11.03
N LEU A 57 -2.73 -7.32 10.25
CA LEU A 57 -4.01 -6.65 10.10
C LEU A 57 -5.09 -7.61 9.59
N ILE A 58 -4.81 -8.40 8.55
CA ILE A 58 -5.75 -9.39 7.98
C ILE A 58 -6.13 -10.47 8.99
N ASP A 59 -5.20 -10.91 9.84
CA ASP A 59 -5.47 -11.91 10.90
C ASP A 59 -6.48 -11.38 11.93
N GLU A 60 -6.51 -10.06 12.13
CA GLU A 60 -7.44 -9.37 13.03
C GLU A 60 -8.81 -9.06 12.37
N GLU A 61 -9.05 -9.48 11.12
CA GLU A 61 -10.27 -9.16 10.33
C GLU A 61 -10.67 -7.67 10.47
N PRO A 62 -9.80 -6.77 10.01
CA PRO A 62 -9.89 -5.36 10.33
C PRO A 62 -11.05 -4.75 9.56
N SER A 63 -11.77 -3.84 10.21
CA SER A 63 -12.82 -3.07 9.57
C SER A 63 -12.24 -2.07 8.56
N LEU A 64 -13.08 -1.58 7.64
CA LEU A 64 -12.67 -0.59 6.65
C LEU A 64 -12.07 0.67 7.32
N ASP A 65 -12.68 1.11 8.43
CA ASP A 65 -12.22 2.25 9.23
C ASP A 65 -10.82 2.02 9.84
N GLU A 66 -10.53 0.84 10.39
CA GLU A 66 -9.22 0.53 10.97
C GLU A 66 -8.11 0.55 9.91
N VAL A 67 -8.40 0.04 8.72
CA VAL A 67 -7.47 0.11 7.60
C VAL A 67 -7.28 1.56 7.15
N ASP A 68 -8.35 2.36 7.06
CA ASP A 68 -8.27 3.78 6.71
C ASP A 68 -7.45 4.58 7.75
N GLU A 69 -7.63 4.31 9.04
CA GLU A 69 -6.82 4.91 10.11
C GLU A 69 -5.34 4.52 10.01
N PHE A 70 -5.06 3.24 9.73
CA PHE A 70 -3.70 2.75 9.52
C PHE A 70 -3.05 3.42 8.30
N LEU A 71 -3.75 3.50 7.17
CA LEU A 71 -3.24 4.14 5.95
C LEU A 71 -3.07 5.65 6.14
N GLY A 72 -3.91 6.29 6.96
CA GLY A 72 -3.76 7.69 7.34
C GLY A 72 -2.43 8.01 8.04
N GLN A 73 -1.77 7.03 8.67
CA GLN A 73 -0.42 7.21 9.24
C GLN A 73 0.64 7.44 8.15
N PHE A 74 0.40 6.95 6.94
CA PHE A 74 1.28 7.13 5.79
C PHE A 74 1.07 8.47 5.08
N ASP A 75 0.02 9.23 5.41
CA ASP A 75 -0.29 10.52 4.76
C ASP A 75 0.90 11.49 4.82
N SER A 76 1.63 11.50 5.94
CA SER A 76 2.85 12.31 6.10
C SER A 76 4.03 11.83 5.25
N LEU A 77 4.01 10.58 4.79
CA LEU A 77 5.03 9.98 3.92
C LEU A 77 4.64 10.06 2.43
N MET A 78 3.36 10.28 2.13
CA MET A 78 2.84 10.45 0.77
C MET A 78 3.29 11.80 0.20
N THR A 79 4.42 11.78 -0.49
CA THR A 79 5.00 12.98 -1.12
C THR A 79 4.78 13.05 -2.63
N GLN A 80 4.31 11.96 -3.25
CA GLN A 80 4.11 11.90 -4.68
C GLN A 80 2.66 12.24 -5.04
N PRO A 81 2.41 13.13 -6.03
CA PRO A 81 1.07 13.37 -6.53
C PRO A 81 0.56 12.14 -7.28
N VAL A 82 -0.74 11.84 -7.17
CA VAL A 82 -1.36 10.72 -7.90
C VAL A 82 -1.24 10.96 -9.38
N VAL A 83 -0.50 10.09 -10.06
CA VAL A 83 -0.48 10.06 -11.51
C VAL A 83 -1.52 9.05 -11.94
N LEU A 84 -2.64 9.55 -12.49
CA LEU A 84 -3.64 8.71 -13.14
C LEU A 84 -2.95 7.83 -14.20
N HIS A 85 -2.79 6.54 -13.88
CA HIS A 85 -2.28 5.48 -14.77
C HIS A 85 -3.38 4.90 -15.66
#